data_AF-A0A1M5W0M3-F1
#
_entry.id   AF-A0A1M5W0M3-F1
#
_cell.length_a   1.000
_cell.length_b   1.000
_cell.length_c   1.000
_cell.angle_alpha   90.00
_cell.angle_beta   90.00
_cell.angle_gamma   90.00
#
_symmetry.space_group_name_H-M   'P 1'
#
loop_
_entity.id
_entity.type
_entity.pdbx_description
1 polymer ?
#
loop_
_entity_poly.entity_id
_entity_poly.type
_entity_poly.pdbx_seq_one_letter_code
_entity_poly.pdbx_strand_id
1 'polypeptide(L)'
;MKTVANILVYAVLAVGAFAMASSCYAGFMDNVTDTLSKTGKSIAKTTEEIVDSAVDTAKTVGKETGIVTDEDNKQKEPATTAAPSEKLPGGVTNRIEKMYKELDTVEKKLTTGVGSPADRAQRAKLDLNRAEGYMQEIEKRYQGQFSPDHPVFVAAVNRLTDVRETWNQALTRAVTVEAETDQRDKAQQTAEANRQKQLAEQQNRERIEQQASRKAAEASCDEWSAMLQQFMQGEKVLSAYPTDDQALFAKWRLIFGEARTTVNDYPEGLCPEADSRAKYIRGKLTDFDELDKAFSAELAQAQADQGNFVFSRSPIKNADAVAAQDTFTAGDHIYGIIKLTRPLAEIYEKEKDFSVRVNVAIDGAPIHAQFVTITSREYANRNYLVFDIAPQLSELKAYSDPNITYGKSNPTTVQGPNELTDHLGKLQPGSHTITFDLPYYGKSWASGQLTIKGDDYRPYTRLHEAIASGVVAARTLPPAGMKDEHIAKSMRSLLKNAGWDNVYRLNITDKDWWIERVNGGNTPVKSRYLAAVALAKKSDGSYFYKKCTFHQDKLITGGFGELYLSHQGEEVPINKENIDK
;
A
#
# COMPACT_ATOMS: atom_id res chain seq x y z
N MET A 1 4.90 -20.18 15.05
CA MET A 1 3.98 -21.02 14.24
C MET A 1 2.49 -20.69 14.45
N LYS A 2 1.97 -20.54 15.69
CA LYS A 2 0.54 -20.19 15.91
C LYS A 2 0.11 -18.83 15.31
N THR A 3 1.01 -17.85 15.22
CA THR A 3 0.72 -16.52 14.68
C THR A 3 0.55 -16.51 13.15
N VAL A 4 1.27 -17.37 12.42
CA VAL A 4 1.17 -17.47 10.95
C VAL A 4 -0.13 -18.16 10.53
N ALA A 5 -0.60 -19.12 11.33
CA ALA A 5 -1.88 -19.80 11.09
C ALA A 5 -3.08 -18.84 11.22
N ASN A 6 -3.04 -17.91 12.18
CA ASN A 6 -4.14 -16.94 12.34
C ASN A 6 -4.20 -15.93 11.19
N ILE A 7 -3.05 -15.49 10.66
CA ILE A 7 -3.01 -14.56 9.52
C ILE A 7 -3.59 -15.22 8.25
N LEU A 8 -3.31 -16.51 8.03
CA LEU A 8 -3.89 -17.25 6.90
C LEU A 8 -5.41 -17.42 7.02
N VAL A 9 -5.94 -17.63 8.23
CA VAL A 9 -7.38 -17.75 8.47
C VAL A 9 -8.10 -16.41 8.20
N TYR A 10 -7.52 -15.28 8.62
CA TYR A 10 -8.09 -13.97 8.34
C TYR A 10 -8.03 -13.60 6.86
N ALA A 11 -6.97 -13.97 6.14
CA ALA A 11 -6.86 -13.74 4.69
C ALA A 11 -7.91 -14.56 3.91
N VAL A 12 -8.15 -15.82 4.29
CA VAL A 12 -9.17 -16.68 3.65
C VAL A 12 -10.59 -16.17 3.94
N LEU A 13 -10.85 -15.67 5.15
CA LEU A 13 -12.15 -15.07 5.49
C LEU A 13 -12.40 -13.75 4.76
N ALA A 14 -11.37 -12.93 4.55
CA ALA A 14 -11.47 -11.67 3.80
C ALA A 14 -11.75 -11.91 2.31
N VAL A 15 -11.08 -12.88 1.69
CA VAL A 15 -11.33 -13.27 0.29
C VAL A 15 -12.73 -13.87 0.12
N GLY A 16 -13.19 -14.67 1.09
CA GLY A 16 -14.56 -15.21 1.08
C GLY A 16 -15.65 -14.14 1.20
N ALA A 17 -15.44 -13.12 2.05
CA ALA A 17 -16.38 -12.02 2.20
C ALA A 17 -16.46 -11.13 0.94
N PHE A 18 -15.33 -10.91 0.25
CA PHE A 18 -15.29 -10.14 -1.00
C PHE A 18 -15.99 -10.88 -2.16
N ALA A 19 -15.81 -12.20 -2.24
CA ALA A 19 -16.50 -13.03 -3.24
C ALA A 19 -18.03 -13.06 -3.02
N MET A 20 -18.50 -13.12 -1.76
CA MET A 20 -19.94 -13.03 -1.46
C MET A 20 -20.52 -11.66 -1.82
N ALA A 21 -19.84 -10.56 -1.49
CA ALA A 21 -20.30 -9.21 -1.82
C ALA A 21 -20.39 -8.99 -3.34
N SER A 22 -19.42 -9.50 -4.10
CA SER A 22 -19.43 -9.47 -5.56
C SER A 22 -20.60 -10.28 -6.16
N SER A 23 -20.88 -11.47 -5.60
CA SER A 23 -22.01 -12.31 -6.06
C SER A 23 -23.39 -11.67 -5.77
N CYS A 24 -23.54 -10.97 -4.64
CA CYS A 24 -24.76 -10.24 -4.30
C CYS A 24 -24.97 -9.01 -5.22
N TYR A 25 -23.88 -8.34 -5.62
CA TYR A 25 -23.97 -7.19 -6.53
C TYR A 25 -24.32 -7.62 -7.96
N ALA A 26 -23.75 -8.73 -8.45
CA ALA A 26 -24.11 -9.30 -9.75
C ALA A 26 -25.60 -9.73 -9.79
N GLY A 27 -26.08 -10.44 -8.76
CA GLY A 27 -27.50 -10.82 -8.68
C GLY A 27 -28.47 -9.64 -8.59
N PHE A 28 -28.05 -8.53 -7.96
CA PHE A 28 -28.84 -7.30 -7.92
C PHE A 28 -28.94 -6.63 -9.30
N MET A 29 -27.83 -6.57 -10.05
CA MET A 29 -27.81 -5.97 -11.39
C MET A 29 -28.59 -6.80 -12.41
N ASP A 30 -28.57 -8.14 -12.32
CA ASP A 30 -29.40 -9.01 -13.17
C ASP A 30 -30.90 -8.78 -12.90
N ASN A 31 -31.29 -8.61 -11.64
CA ASN A 31 -32.69 -8.37 -11.25
C ASN A 31 -33.18 -6.98 -11.67
N VAL A 32 -32.31 -5.96 -11.61
CA VAL A 32 -32.59 -4.61 -12.14
C VAL A 32 -32.77 -4.65 -13.66
N THR A 33 -31.89 -5.38 -14.36
CA THR A 33 -31.95 -5.50 -15.82
C THR A 33 -33.20 -6.25 -16.30
N ASP A 34 -33.58 -7.33 -15.60
CA ASP A 34 -34.81 -8.08 -15.89
C ASP A 34 -36.07 -7.26 -15.57
N THR A 35 -36.05 -6.48 -14.47
CA THR A 35 -37.15 -5.57 -14.12
C THR A 35 -37.32 -4.48 -15.18
N LEU A 36 -36.23 -3.82 -15.60
CA LEU A 36 -36.26 -2.79 -16.65
C LEU A 36 -36.71 -3.37 -18.01
N SER A 37 -36.28 -4.60 -18.34
CA SER A 37 -36.73 -5.31 -19.56
C SER A 37 -38.23 -5.61 -19.54
N LYS A 38 -38.76 -6.07 -18.40
CA LYS A 38 -40.19 -6.35 -18.21
C LYS A 38 -41.03 -5.08 -18.25
N THR A 39 -40.57 -3.99 -17.62
CA THR A 39 -41.24 -2.69 -17.67
C THR A 39 -41.22 -2.11 -19.09
N GLY A 40 -40.10 -2.22 -19.83
CA GLY A 40 -40.01 -1.80 -21.23
C GLY A 40 -40.97 -2.56 -22.14
N LYS A 41 -41.07 -3.89 -21.99
CA LYS A 41 -42.03 -4.71 -22.75
C LYS A 41 -43.49 -4.40 -22.41
N SER A 42 -43.78 -4.09 -21.14
CA SER A 42 -45.14 -3.68 -20.73
C SER A 42 -45.53 -2.34 -21.34
N ILE A 43 -44.62 -1.36 -21.36
CA ILE A 43 -44.88 -0.04 -21.95
C ILE A 43 -45.05 -0.16 -23.47
N ALA A 44 -44.23 -0.97 -24.15
CA ALA A 44 -44.37 -1.22 -25.58
C ALA A 44 -45.74 -1.84 -25.92
N LYS A 45 -46.17 -2.84 -25.15
CA LYS A 45 -47.48 -3.49 -25.31
C LYS A 45 -48.65 -2.53 -25.09
N THR A 46 -48.61 -1.70 -24.04
CA THR A 46 -49.65 -0.69 -23.79
C THR A 46 -49.66 0.39 -24.88
N THR A 47 -48.52 0.70 -25.48
CA THR A 47 -48.43 1.66 -26.60
C THR A 47 -49.03 1.06 -27.88
N GLU A 48 -48.78 -0.22 -28.17
CA GLU A 48 -49.43 -0.96 -29.27
C GLU A 48 -50.96 -1.03 -29.09
N GLU A 49 -51.45 -1.36 -27.89
CA GLU A 49 -52.89 -1.43 -27.59
C GLU A 49 -53.59 -0.06 -27.72
N ILE A 50 -52.88 1.04 -27.40
CA ILE A 50 -53.40 2.42 -27.59
C ILE A 50 -53.41 2.81 -29.07
N VAL A 51 -52.39 2.41 -29.84
CA VAL A 51 -52.31 2.69 -31.29
C VAL A 51 -53.39 1.89 -32.05
N ASP A 52 -53.58 0.62 -31.71
CA ASP A 52 -54.62 -0.21 -32.34
C ASP A 52 -56.04 0.30 -31.99
N SER A 53 -56.25 0.74 -30.75
CA SER A 53 -57.50 1.39 -30.32
C SER A 53 -57.77 2.72 -31.06
N ALA A 54 -56.72 3.52 -31.32
CA ALA A 54 -56.83 4.76 -32.09
C ALA A 54 -57.09 4.50 -33.60
N VAL A 55 -56.52 3.43 -34.16
CA VAL A 55 -56.75 3.02 -35.56
C VAL A 55 -58.16 2.46 -35.76
N ASP A 56 -58.70 1.71 -34.80
CA ASP A 56 -60.08 1.22 -34.85
C ASP A 56 -61.11 2.35 -34.63
N THR A 57 -60.80 3.33 -33.78
CA THR A 57 -61.63 4.54 -33.64
C THR A 57 -61.64 5.37 -34.94
N ALA A 58 -60.50 5.48 -35.64
CA ALA A 58 -60.42 6.17 -36.95
C ALA A 58 -61.15 5.42 -38.08
N LYS A 59 -61.19 4.08 -38.05
CA LYS A 59 -61.96 3.26 -39.02
C LYS A 59 -63.47 3.29 -38.80
N THR A 60 -63.92 3.58 -37.58
CA THR A 60 -65.36 3.59 -37.25
C THR A 60 -66.01 4.93 -37.63
N VAL A 61 -65.26 6.03 -37.67
CA VAL A 61 -65.76 7.37 -38.06
C VAL A 61 -65.71 7.59 -39.59
N GLY A 62 -64.92 6.81 -40.34
CA GLY A 62 -64.80 6.93 -41.80
C GLY A 62 -65.81 6.15 -42.65
N LYS A 63 -66.83 5.51 -42.05
CA LYS A 63 -67.73 4.57 -42.77
C LYS A 63 -69.18 5.03 -42.95
N GLU A 64 -69.52 6.24 -42.52
CA GLU A 64 -70.83 6.87 -42.79
C GLU A 64 -70.63 8.24 -43.45
N THR A 65 -70.33 8.25 -44.75
CA THR A 65 -70.73 9.31 -45.70
C THR A 65 -70.23 8.88 -47.08
N GLY A 66 -70.89 7.88 -47.65
CA GLY A 66 -70.77 7.59 -49.07
C GLY A 66 -71.45 8.70 -49.87
N ILE A 67 -70.67 9.64 -50.38
CA ILE A 67 -71.10 10.54 -51.45
C ILE A 67 -70.28 10.17 -52.68
N VAL A 68 -70.87 9.29 -53.49
CA VAL A 68 -70.45 9.00 -54.85
C VAL A 68 -70.93 10.16 -55.72
N THR A 69 -70.00 10.90 -56.29
CA THR A 69 -70.25 11.84 -57.39
C THR A 69 -70.01 11.10 -58.70
N ASP A 70 -71.08 10.74 -59.40
CA ASP A 70 -71.03 10.41 -60.82
C ASP A 70 -71.73 11.50 -61.63
N GLU A 71 -70.95 12.08 -62.55
CA GLU A 71 -71.38 12.93 -63.65
C GLU A 71 -72.06 12.11 -64.74
N ASP A 72 -73.07 12.71 -65.38
CA ASP A 72 -73.57 12.53 -66.75
C ASP A 72 -75.10 12.32 -66.79
N ASN A 73 -75.85 13.33 -67.27
CA ASN A 73 -76.64 13.14 -68.50
C ASN A 73 -77.22 14.46 -69.04
N LYS A 74 -77.20 14.57 -70.37
CA LYS A 74 -77.69 15.65 -71.23
C LYS A 74 -79.05 15.27 -71.83
N GLN A 75 -79.84 16.28 -72.24
CA GLN A 75 -81.10 16.19 -73.03
C GLN A 75 -82.31 15.64 -72.24
N LYS A 76 -83.57 16.11 -72.36
CA LYS A 76 -84.30 16.69 -73.50
C LYS A 76 -85.64 17.28 -73.00
N GLU A 77 -86.11 18.39 -73.59
CA GLU A 77 -87.51 18.90 -73.55
C GLU A 77 -88.55 17.81 -73.90
N PRO A 78 -89.83 17.91 -73.44
CA PRO A 78 -90.81 18.74 -74.16
C PRO A 78 -91.78 19.57 -73.31
N ALA A 79 -92.20 20.65 -73.97
CA ALA A 79 -93.25 21.59 -73.64
C ALA A 79 -94.58 20.95 -73.21
N THR A 80 -95.27 21.62 -72.28
CA THR A 80 -96.73 21.50 -72.12
C THR A 80 -97.35 22.90 -72.08
N THR A 81 -98.20 23.12 -73.08
CA THR A 81 -99.13 24.21 -73.41
C THR A 81 -99.59 25.16 -72.29
N ALA A 82 -99.34 26.45 -72.54
CA ALA A 82 -99.82 27.60 -71.79
C ALA A 82 -101.32 27.86 -72.00
N ALA A 83 -102.03 28.02 -70.89
CA ALA A 83 -103.31 28.74 -70.81
C ALA A 83 -103.05 30.27 -70.80
N PRO A 84 -104.03 31.12 -71.15
CA PRO A 84 -103.82 32.56 -71.36
C PRO A 84 -103.37 33.23 -70.05
N SER A 85 -102.22 33.90 -70.09
CA SER A 85 -101.61 34.56 -68.94
C SER A 85 -102.52 35.63 -68.35
N GLU A 86 -103.05 35.38 -67.16
CA GLU A 86 -103.51 36.43 -66.27
C GLU A 86 -102.26 37.22 -65.85
N LYS A 87 -102.11 38.45 -66.37
CA LYS A 87 -100.97 39.31 -66.04
C LYS A 87 -100.90 39.50 -64.52
N LEU A 88 -99.77 39.18 -63.92
CA LEU A 88 -99.50 39.55 -62.52
C LEU A 88 -99.72 41.05 -62.32
N PRO A 89 -100.31 41.47 -61.19
CA PRO A 89 -100.36 42.87 -60.81
C PRO A 89 -98.95 43.46 -60.85
N GLY A 90 -98.75 44.62 -61.49
CA GLY A 90 -97.42 45.21 -61.65
C GLY A 90 -96.65 45.44 -60.33
N GLY A 91 -97.38 45.57 -59.22
CA GLY A 91 -96.80 45.60 -57.88
C GLY A 91 -96.13 44.28 -57.45
N VAL A 92 -96.71 43.13 -57.82
CA VAL A 92 -96.13 41.79 -57.57
C VAL A 92 -94.86 41.60 -58.40
N THR A 93 -94.90 41.93 -59.69
CA THR A 93 -93.73 41.82 -60.59
C THR A 93 -92.53 42.62 -60.08
N ASN A 94 -92.74 43.88 -59.68
CA ASN A 94 -91.68 44.74 -59.12
C ASN A 94 -91.08 44.18 -57.82
N ARG A 95 -91.91 43.58 -56.95
CA ARG A 95 -91.42 42.97 -55.70
C ARG A 95 -90.64 41.69 -55.95
N ILE A 96 -91.06 40.87 -56.93
CA ILE A 96 -90.30 39.68 -57.38
C ILE A 96 -88.94 40.09 -57.94
N GLU A 97 -88.87 41.13 -58.79
CA GLU A 97 -87.59 41.63 -59.31
C GLU A 97 -86.65 42.12 -58.21
N LYS A 98 -87.18 42.86 -57.23
CA LYS A 98 -86.39 43.30 -56.06
C LYS A 98 -85.91 42.12 -55.23
N MET A 99 -86.76 41.11 -55.03
CA MET A 99 -86.39 39.88 -54.34
C MET A 99 -85.25 39.16 -55.07
N TYR A 100 -85.33 39.00 -56.39
CA TYR A 100 -84.24 38.39 -57.17
C TYR A 100 -82.92 39.14 -57.04
N LYS A 101 -82.91 40.48 -57.03
CA LYS A 101 -81.67 41.25 -56.81
C LYS A 101 -81.03 40.99 -55.45
N GLU A 102 -81.84 40.84 -54.39
CA GLU A 102 -81.34 40.48 -53.07
C GLU A 102 -80.81 39.04 -53.06
N LEU A 103 -81.52 38.09 -53.70
CA LEU A 103 -81.09 36.69 -53.81
C LEU A 103 -79.78 36.53 -54.61
N ASP A 104 -79.61 37.25 -55.73
CA ASP A 104 -78.35 37.31 -56.47
C ASP A 104 -77.19 37.80 -55.58
N THR A 105 -77.50 38.75 -54.68
CA THR A 105 -76.53 39.30 -53.73
C THR A 105 -76.16 38.29 -52.65
N VAL A 106 -77.13 37.49 -52.15
CA VAL A 106 -76.90 36.37 -51.23
C VAL A 106 -75.93 35.36 -51.87
N GLU A 107 -76.25 34.87 -53.07
CA GLU A 107 -75.44 33.90 -53.81
C GLU A 107 -74.01 34.44 -54.07
N LYS A 108 -73.90 35.71 -54.48
CA LYS A 108 -72.61 36.38 -54.68
C LYS A 108 -71.79 36.48 -53.39
N LYS A 109 -72.42 36.84 -52.26
CA LYS A 109 -71.73 36.95 -50.96
C LYS A 109 -71.27 35.60 -50.43
N LEU A 110 -72.05 34.54 -50.65
CA LEU A 110 -71.66 33.18 -50.26
C LEU A 110 -70.48 32.66 -51.10
N THR A 111 -70.47 32.93 -52.41
CA THR A 111 -69.44 32.42 -53.32
C THR A 111 -68.16 33.25 -53.30
N THR A 112 -68.27 34.58 -53.45
CA THR A 112 -67.14 35.50 -53.71
C THR A 112 -66.97 36.60 -52.66
N GLY A 113 -67.73 36.54 -51.55
CA GLY A 113 -67.58 37.51 -50.47
C GLY A 113 -66.19 37.49 -49.81
N VAL A 114 -65.74 38.63 -49.29
CA VAL A 114 -64.40 38.77 -48.66
C VAL A 114 -64.43 38.33 -47.21
N GLY A 115 -63.80 37.24 -46.80
CA GLY A 115 -63.70 36.83 -45.39
C GLY A 115 -63.87 35.33 -45.20
N SER A 116 -63.95 34.88 -43.95
CA SER A 116 -64.16 33.46 -43.65
C SER A 116 -65.50 32.96 -44.22
N PRO A 117 -65.68 31.64 -44.40
CA PRO A 117 -66.99 31.07 -44.68
C PRO A 117 -68.10 31.55 -43.73
N ALA A 118 -67.78 31.75 -42.43
CA ALA A 118 -68.72 32.28 -41.43
C ALA A 118 -69.08 33.74 -41.70
N ASP A 119 -68.08 34.58 -41.98
CA ASP A 119 -68.29 36.00 -42.32
C ASP A 119 -69.12 36.16 -43.61
N ARG A 120 -68.91 35.28 -44.58
CA ARG A 120 -69.69 35.24 -45.83
C ARG A 120 -71.14 34.87 -45.56
N ALA A 121 -71.39 33.78 -44.82
CA ALA A 121 -72.74 33.36 -44.43
C ALA A 121 -73.47 34.45 -43.61
N GLN A 122 -72.81 35.05 -42.64
CA GLN A 122 -73.43 36.06 -41.78
C GLN A 122 -73.83 37.33 -42.55
N ARG A 123 -73.02 37.78 -43.51
CA ARG A 123 -73.36 38.95 -44.35
C ARG A 123 -74.43 38.67 -45.40
N ALA A 124 -74.53 37.43 -45.85
CA ALA A 124 -75.57 36.97 -46.77
C ALA A 124 -76.96 36.92 -46.09
N LYS A 125 -77.01 36.69 -44.77
CA LYS A 125 -78.25 36.66 -43.97
C LYS A 125 -79.08 37.95 -44.09
N LEU A 126 -78.43 39.12 -44.14
CA LEU A 126 -79.13 40.40 -44.21
C LEU A 126 -79.91 40.57 -45.52
N ASP A 127 -79.36 40.15 -46.65
CA ASP A 127 -80.05 40.26 -47.95
C ASP A 127 -81.09 39.15 -48.10
N LEU A 128 -80.83 37.96 -47.53
CA LEU A 128 -81.84 36.88 -47.47
C LEU A 128 -83.08 37.35 -46.70
N ASN A 129 -82.90 37.99 -45.55
CA ASN A 129 -84.02 38.56 -44.77
C ASN A 129 -84.77 39.65 -45.57
N ARG A 130 -84.08 40.45 -46.40
CA ARG A 130 -84.73 41.44 -47.28
C ARG A 130 -85.54 40.77 -48.39
N ALA A 131 -85.00 39.71 -49.00
CA ALA A 131 -85.71 38.91 -49.99
C ALA A 131 -86.99 38.29 -49.40
N GLU A 132 -86.91 37.71 -48.21
CA GLU A 132 -88.06 37.19 -47.46
C GLU A 132 -89.09 38.28 -47.14
N GLY A 133 -88.63 39.48 -46.78
CA GLY A 133 -89.50 40.64 -46.55
C GLY A 133 -90.31 41.02 -47.79
N TYR A 134 -89.70 40.99 -48.98
CA TYR A 134 -90.44 41.23 -50.23
C TYR A 134 -91.48 40.14 -50.53
N MET A 135 -91.19 38.88 -50.21
CA MET A 135 -92.17 37.79 -50.34
C MET A 135 -93.38 38.02 -49.41
N GLN A 136 -93.14 38.35 -48.14
CA GLN A 136 -94.19 38.66 -47.18
C GLN A 136 -95.02 39.89 -47.60
N GLU A 137 -94.40 40.90 -48.21
CA GLU A 137 -95.12 42.05 -48.76
C GLU A 137 -96.02 41.66 -49.94
N ILE A 138 -95.58 40.73 -50.80
CA ILE A 138 -96.40 40.20 -51.90
C ILE A 138 -97.63 39.48 -51.32
N GLU A 139 -97.41 38.52 -50.42
CA GLU A 139 -98.46 37.73 -49.80
C GLU A 139 -99.47 38.61 -49.05
N LYS A 140 -99.00 39.61 -48.31
CA LYS A 140 -99.87 40.47 -47.49
C LYS A 140 -100.66 41.51 -48.29
N ARG A 141 -100.03 42.15 -49.28
CA ARG A 141 -100.64 43.31 -49.98
C ARG A 141 -101.41 42.92 -51.24
N TYR A 142 -101.11 41.75 -51.80
CA TYR A 142 -101.67 41.31 -53.08
C TYR A 142 -102.44 39.98 -52.95
N GLN A 143 -102.79 39.59 -51.73
CA GLN A 143 -103.61 38.42 -51.46
C GLN A 143 -104.92 38.46 -52.26
N GLY A 144 -105.20 37.38 -53.00
CA GLY A 144 -106.40 37.28 -53.84
C GLY A 144 -106.39 38.11 -55.12
N GLN A 145 -105.33 38.86 -55.42
CA GLN A 145 -105.20 39.62 -56.68
C GLN A 145 -104.49 38.86 -57.80
N PHE A 146 -103.93 37.69 -57.49
CA PHE A 146 -103.31 36.78 -58.44
C PHE A 146 -103.40 35.35 -57.89
N SER A 147 -103.30 34.37 -58.78
CA SER A 147 -103.22 32.97 -58.36
C SER A 147 -101.86 32.67 -57.70
N PRO A 148 -101.82 32.05 -56.51
CA PRO A 148 -100.58 31.53 -55.92
C PRO A 148 -99.84 30.55 -56.83
N ASP A 149 -100.56 29.90 -57.76
CA ASP A 149 -100.01 28.98 -58.74
C ASP A 149 -99.45 29.68 -59.99
N HIS A 150 -99.42 31.01 -60.00
CA HIS A 150 -98.85 31.75 -61.14
C HIS A 150 -97.37 31.38 -61.32
N PRO A 151 -96.93 30.95 -62.52
CA PRO A 151 -95.62 30.34 -62.73
C PRO A 151 -94.45 31.24 -62.30
N VAL A 152 -94.58 32.55 -62.51
CA VAL A 152 -93.55 33.53 -62.09
C VAL A 152 -93.46 33.67 -60.57
N PHE A 153 -94.58 33.57 -59.84
CA PHE A 153 -94.57 33.63 -58.38
C PHE A 153 -94.02 32.33 -57.79
N VAL A 154 -94.46 31.17 -58.32
CA VAL A 154 -93.93 29.85 -57.94
C VAL A 154 -92.41 29.78 -58.17
N ALA A 155 -91.91 30.23 -59.33
CA ALA A 155 -90.47 30.29 -59.59
C ALA A 155 -89.73 31.16 -58.56
N ALA A 156 -90.35 32.26 -58.12
CA ALA A 156 -89.78 33.17 -57.16
C ALA A 156 -89.73 32.58 -55.73
N VAL A 157 -90.78 31.85 -55.33
CA VAL A 157 -90.84 31.08 -54.07
C VAL A 157 -89.81 29.96 -54.06
N ASN A 158 -89.69 29.21 -55.16
CA ASN A 158 -88.71 28.13 -55.29
C ASN A 158 -87.29 28.67 -55.15
N ARG A 159 -86.95 29.76 -55.86
CA ARG A 159 -85.63 30.38 -55.76
C ARG A 159 -85.30 30.87 -54.35
N LEU A 160 -86.25 31.51 -53.66
CA LEU A 160 -86.06 31.93 -52.27
C LEU A 160 -85.76 30.73 -51.36
N THR A 161 -86.45 29.61 -51.58
CA THR A 161 -86.23 28.36 -50.85
C THR A 161 -84.85 27.79 -51.11
N ASP A 162 -84.43 27.68 -52.38
CA ASP A 162 -83.13 27.14 -52.78
C ASP A 162 -81.96 27.98 -52.20
N VAL A 163 -82.09 29.30 -52.26
CA VAL A 163 -81.07 30.22 -51.74
C VAL A 163 -81.02 30.19 -50.21
N ARG A 164 -82.16 30.04 -49.52
CA ARG A 164 -82.20 29.84 -48.07
C ARG A 164 -81.52 28.54 -47.68
N GLU A 165 -81.78 27.45 -48.41
CA GLU A 165 -81.11 26.17 -48.17
C GLU A 165 -79.59 26.28 -48.40
N THR A 166 -79.18 26.92 -49.50
CA THR A 166 -77.77 27.18 -49.80
C THR A 166 -77.09 28.00 -48.69
N TRP A 167 -77.78 29.01 -48.15
CA TRP A 167 -77.30 29.80 -47.01
C TRP A 167 -77.17 28.96 -45.74
N ASN A 168 -78.16 28.13 -45.41
CA ASN A 168 -78.12 27.22 -44.26
C ASN A 168 -76.95 26.24 -44.38
N GLN A 169 -76.76 25.62 -45.55
CA GLN A 169 -75.63 24.72 -45.81
C GLN A 169 -74.28 25.44 -45.66
N ALA A 170 -74.18 26.68 -46.15
CA ALA A 170 -72.97 27.49 -46.00
C ALA A 170 -72.67 27.86 -44.54
N LEU A 171 -73.71 28.19 -43.76
CA LEU A 171 -73.58 28.49 -42.34
C LEU A 171 -73.14 27.24 -41.54
N THR A 172 -73.75 26.09 -41.80
CA THR A 172 -73.36 24.82 -41.16
C THR A 172 -71.90 24.47 -41.46
N ARG A 173 -71.49 24.55 -42.73
CA ARG A 173 -70.09 24.31 -43.13
C ARG A 173 -69.12 25.27 -42.45
N ALA A 174 -69.51 26.53 -42.31
CA ALA A 174 -68.67 27.52 -41.64
C ALA A 174 -68.44 27.21 -40.16
N VAL A 175 -69.50 26.84 -39.44
CA VAL A 175 -69.40 26.44 -38.02
C VAL A 175 -68.55 25.17 -37.86
N THR A 176 -68.67 24.21 -38.77
CA THR A 176 -67.84 22.99 -38.76
C THR A 176 -66.36 23.31 -38.97
N VAL A 177 -66.02 24.13 -39.97
CA VAL A 177 -64.62 24.49 -40.27
C VAL A 177 -63.97 25.27 -39.13
N GLU A 178 -64.71 26.16 -38.46
CA GLU A 178 -64.22 26.92 -37.31
C GLU A 178 -63.95 25.98 -36.12
N ALA A 179 -64.85 25.04 -35.82
CA ALA A 179 -64.65 24.03 -34.78
C ALA A 179 -63.47 23.09 -35.06
N GLU A 180 -63.30 22.65 -36.31
CA GLU A 180 -62.15 21.83 -36.73
C GLU A 180 -60.82 22.59 -36.62
N THR A 181 -60.82 23.88 -36.95
CA THR A 181 -59.64 24.76 -36.85
C THR A 181 -59.24 24.95 -35.39
N ASP A 182 -60.20 25.27 -34.52
CA ASP A 182 -59.97 25.38 -33.08
C ASP A 182 -59.44 24.08 -32.46
N GLN A 183 -59.96 22.93 -32.90
CA GLN A 183 -59.52 21.62 -32.44
C GLN A 183 -58.09 21.31 -32.92
N ARG A 184 -57.75 21.69 -34.15
CA ARG A 184 -56.40 21.54 -34.71
C ARG A 184 -55.39 22.42 -33.99
N ASP A 185 -55.74 23.67 -33.71
CA ASP A 185 -54.85 24.61 -33.01
C ASP A 185 -54.59 24.16 -31.57
N LYS A 186 -55.63 23.68 -30.86
CA LYS A 186 -55.48 23.07 -29.53
C LYS A 186 -54.60 21.82 -29.56
N ALA A 187 -54.75 20.96 -30.58
CA ALA A 187 -53.92 19.78 -30.74
C ALA A 187 -52.45 20.15 -31.02
N GLN A 188 -52.19 21.15 -31.87
CA GLN A 188 -50.84 21.65 -32.15
C GLN A 188 -50.17 22.27 -30.92
N GLN A 189 -50.90 23.11 -30.17
CA GLN A 189 -50.38 23.68 -28.92
C GLN A 189 -50.06 22.60 -27.89
N THR A 190 -50.90 21.58 -27.78
CA THR A 190 -50.66 20.43 -26.88
C THR A 190 -49.45 19.61 -27.31
N ALA A 191 -49.29 19.37 -28.62
CA ALA A 191 -48.14 18.64 -29.17
C ALA A 191 -46.82 19.40 -28.94
N GLU A 192 -46.81 20.71 -29.15
CA GLU A 192 -45.62 21.54 -28.92
C GLU A 192 -45.27 21.62 -27.43
N ALA A 193 -46.25 21.77 -26.54
CA ALA A 193 -46.03 21.72 -25.10
C ALA A 193 -45.44 20.38 -24.64
N ASN A 194 -45.94 19.26 -25.19
CA ASN A 194 -45.38 17.93 -24.91
C ASN A 194 -43.94 17.79 -25.42
N ARG A 195 -43.62 18.35 -26.60
CA ARG A 195 -42.28 18.32 -27.16
C ARG A 195 -41.28 19.11 -26.32
N GLN A 196 -41.67 20.30 -25.86
CA GLN A 196 -40.84 21.11 -24.96
C GLN A 196 -40.62 20.40 -23.62
N LYS A 197 -41.65 19.76 -23.07
CA LYS A 197 -41.53 18.95 -21.85
C LYS A 197 -40.52 17.81 -22.02
N GLN A 198 -40.60 17.06 -23.12
CA GLN A 198 -39.66 15.96 -23.42
C GLN A 198 -38.21 16.45 -23.56
N LEU A 199 -37.99 17.59 -24.23
CA LEU A 199 -36.66 18.17 -24.38
C LEU A 199 -36.07 18.61 -23.02
N ALA A 200 -36.87 19.24 -22.16
CA ALA A 200 -36.46 19.62 -20.82
C ALA A 200 -36.12 18.39 -19.95
N GLU A 201 -36.90 17.31 -20.05
CA GLU A 201 -36.60 16.05 -19.37
C GLU A 201 -35.31 15.39 -19.87
N GLN A 202 -35.01 15.47 -21.16
CA GLN A 202 -33.75 14.97 -21.73
C GLN A 202 -32.54 15.77 -21.22
N GLN A 203 -32.60 17.10 -21.29
CA GLN A 203 -31.52 17.96 -20.80
C GLN A 203 -31.28 17.78 -19.30
N ASN A 204 -32.34 17.56 -18.51
CA ASN A 204 -32.20 17.28 -17.09
C ASN A 204 -31.53 15.92 -16.83
N ARG A 205 -31.84 14.88 -17.62
CA ARG A 205 -31.16 13.58 -17.56
C ARG A 205 -29.66 13.71 -17.87
N GLU A 206 -29.32 14.38 -18.98
CA GLU A 206 -27.92 14.61 -19.36
C GLU A 206 -27.14 15.38 -18.28
N ARG A 207 -27.77 16.39 -17.65
CA ARG A 207 -27.15 17.14 -16.54
C ARG A 207 -26.93 16.25 -15.31
N ILE A 208 -27.89 15.39 -14.97
CA ILE A 208 -27.77 14.45 -13.84
C ILE A 208 -26.64 13.45 -14.10
N GLU A 209 -26.56 12.90 -15.31
CA GLU A 209 -25.49 11.97 -15.71
C GLU A 209 -24.11 12.63 -15.68
N GLN A 210 -23.98 13.86 -16.19
CA GLN A 210 -22.72 14.62 -16.11
C GLN A 210 -22.32 14.91 -14.66
N GLN A 211 -23.27 15.27 -13.80
CA GLN A 211 -22.99 15.50 -12.38
C GLN A 211 -22.57 14.21 -11.66
N ALA A 212 -23.23 13.08 -11.97
CA ALA A 212 -22.87 11.78 -11.41
C ALA A 212 -21.46 11.34 -11.86
N SER A 213 -21.13 11.52 -13.14
CA SER A 213 -19.80 11.23 -13.68
C SER A 213 -18.70 12.10 -13.04
N ARG A 214 -18.96 13.40 -12.85
CA ARG A 214 -18.01 14.29 -12.14
C ARG A 214 -17.80 13.87 -10.69
N LYS A 215 -18.87 13.56 -9.96
CA LYS A 215 -18.78 13.07 -8.57
C LYS A 215 -18.02 11.74 -8.48
N ALA A 216 -18.21 10.85 -9.44
CA ALA A 216 -17.46 9.58 -9.50
C ALA A 216 -15.96 9.83 -9.76
N ALA A 217 -15.62 10.76 -10.65
CA ALA A 217 -14.23 11.15 -10.90
C ALA A 217 -13.58 11.83 -9.68
N GLU A 218 -14.31 12.71 -8.98
CA GLU A 218 -13.87 13.34 -7.72
C GLU A 218 -13.63 12.28 -6.63
N ALA A 219 -14.56 11.35 -6.43
CA ALA A 219 -14.42 10.28 -5.45
C ALA A 219 -13.22 9.36 -5.75
N SER A 220 -12.99 9.04 -7.04
CA SER A 220 -11.82 8.28 -7.46
C SER A 220 -10.51 9.04 -7.21
N CYS A 221 -10.48 10.35 -7.48
CA CYS A 221 -9.33 11.20 -7.16
C CYS A 221 -9.03 11.18 -5.66
N ASP A 222 -10.04 11.34 -4.81
CA ASP A 222 -9.88 11.33 -3.34
C ASP A 222 -9.34 9.99 -2.83
N GLU A 223 -9.87 8.88 -3.35
CA GLU A 223 -9.41 7.53 -3.00
C GLU A 223 -7.92 7.33 -3.34
N TRP A 224 -7.54 7.64 -4.58
CA TRP A 224 -6.15 7.53 -5.01
C TRP A 224 -5.23 8.50 -4.27
N SER A 225 -5.69 9.73 -4.04
CA SER A 225 -4.99 10.74 -3.27
C SER A 225 -4.68 10.20 -1.86
N ALA A 226 -5.67 9.63 -1.17
CA ALA A 226 -5.49 9.03 0.15
C ALA A 226 -4.55 7.81 0.13
N MET A 227 -4.70 6.92 -0.86
CA MET A 227 -3.82 5.77 -1.03
C MET A 227 -2.36 6.18 -1.24
N LEU A 228 -2.08 7.23 -1.99
CA LEU A 228 -0.71 7.72 -2.20
C LEU A 228 -0.18 8.48 -0.97
N GLN A 229 -1.05 9.17 -0.23
CA GLN A 229 -0.68 9.96 0.95
C GLN A 229 0.01 9.13 2.04
N GLN A 230 -0.37 7.85 2.19
CA GLN A 230 0.20 6.97 3.21
C GLN A 230 1.73 6.80 3.06
N PHE A 231 2.28 7.02 1.86
CA PHE A 231 3.72 6.91 1.57
C PHE A 231 4.47 8.23 1.81
N MET A 232 3.74 9.32 2.04
CA MET A 232 4.32 10.64 2.29
C MET A 232 4.30 11.01 3.78
N GLN A 233 3.48 10.33 4.60
CA GLN A 233 3.34 10.57 6.03
C GLN A 233 3.01 9.27 6.78
N GLY A 234 3.44 9.15 8.04
CA GLY A 234 3.10 8.01 8.91
C GLY A 234 4.08 6.84 8.83
N GLU A 235 3.61 5.62 9.07
CA GLU A 235 4.46 4.43 9.21
C GLU A 235 5.06 3.92 7.89
N LYS A 236 4.45 4.27 6.76
CA LYS A 236 4.89 3.90 5.41
C LYS A 236 5.65 5.02 4.71
N VAL A 237 6.09 6.03 5.47
CA VAL A 237 6.82 7.16 4.88
C VAL A 237 8.06 6.65 4.14
N LEU A 238 8.25 7.15 2.91
CA LEU A 238 9.39 6.79 2.08
C LEU A 238 10.63 7.59 2.50
N SER A 239 11.20 7.22 3.65
CA SER A 239 12.45 7.76 4.18
C SER A 239 13.49 6.66 4.33
N ALA A 240 14.25 6.42 3.27
CA ALA A 240 15.42 5.55 3.32
C ALA A 240 16.70 6.40 3.36
N TYR A 241 17.71 5.91 4.06
CA TYR A 241 19.01 6.54 4.19
C TYR A 241 20.12 5.47 4.33
N PRO A 242 21.39 5.80 4.03
CA PRO A 242 22.49 4.86 4.22
C PRO A 242 22.57 4.33 5.65
N THR A 243 22.54 3.00 5.80
CA THR A 243 22.59 2.29 7.08
C THR A 243 23.13 0.88 6.87
N ASP A 244 23.75 0.33 7.91
CA ASP A 244 24.21 -1.06 8.01
C ASP A 244 23.17 -1.99 8.67
N ASP A 245 22.03 -1.45 9.12
CA ASP A 245 20.95 -2.22 9.75
C ASP A 245 20.14 -3.02 8.72
N GLN A 246 20.47 -4.31 8.59
CA GLN A 246 19.77 -5.25 7.71
C GLN A 246 18.28 -5.39 8.00
N ALA A 247 17.86 -5.30 9.27
CA ALA A 247 16.45 -5.45 9.64
C ALA A 247 15.64 -4.21 9.21
N LEU A 248 16.21 -3.02 9.40
CA LEU A 248 15.64 -1.77 8.89
C LEU A 248 15.54 -1.79 7.36
N PHE A 249 16.60 -2.24 6.67
CA PHE A 249 16.61 -2.32 5.21
C PHE A 249 15.56 -3.30 4.67
N ALA A 250 15.39 -4.46 5.33
CA ALA A 250 14.33 -5.41 5.00
C ALA A 250 12.93 -4.80 5.15
N LYS A 251 12.70 -4.01 6.20
CA LYS A 251 11.45 -3.26 6.39
C LYS A 251 11.22 -2.25 5.26
N TRP A 252 12.24 -1.52 4.84
CA TRP A 252 12.12 -0.58 3.72
C TRP A 252 11.80 -1.28 2.40
N ARG A 253 12.45 -2.42 2.08
CA ARG A 253 12.14 -3.19 0.87
C ARG A 253 10.65 -3.56 0.79
N LEU A 254 10.01 -3.89 1.91
CA LEU A 254 8.57 -4.15 1.96
C LEU A 254 7.75 -2.90 1.65
N ILE A 255 8.02 -1.78 2.34
CA ILE A 255 7.28 -0.53 2.17
C ILE A 255 7.44 0.03 0.74
N PHE A 256 8.67 0.05 0.21
CA PHE A 256 8.94 0.52 -1.15
C PHE A 256 8.38 -0.46 -2.21
N GLY A 257 8.30 -1.76 -1.92
CA GLY A 257 7.62 -2.73 -2.77
C GLY A 257 6.10 -2.49 -2.87
N GLU A 258 5.45 -2.20 -1.74
CA GLU A 258 4.04 -1.79 -1.71
C GLU A 258 3.83 -0.49 -2.50
N ALA A 259 4.64 0.54 -2.24
CA ALA A 259 4.56 1.83 -2.92
C ALA A 259 4.74 1.69 -4.45
N ARG A 260 5.65 0.82 -4.90
CA ARG A 260 5.86 0.52 -6.32
C ARG A 260 4.60 -0.07 -6.95
N THR A 261 3.97 -1.02 -6.27
CA THR A 261 2.73 -1.64 -6.75
C THR A 261 1.62 -0.58 -6.86
N THR A 262 1.40 0.20 -5.80
CA THR A 262 0.38 1.25 -5.79
C THR A 262 0.59 2.30 -6.90
N VAL A 263 1.82 2.75 -7.13
CA VAL A 263 2.08 3.80 -8.14
C VAL A 263 2.05 3.28 -9.58
N ASN A 264 2.25 1.97 -9.78
CA ASN A 264 2.12 1.32 -11.08
C ASN A 264 0.65 1.09 -11.47
N ASP A 265 -0.21 0.86 -10.48
CA ASP A 265 -1.66 0.68 -10.69
C ASP A 265 -2.40 2.03 -10.82
N TYR A 266 -1.76 3.15 -10.48
CA TYR A 266 -2.35 4.48 -10.54
C TYR A 266 -2.64 4.93 -11.99
N PRO A 267 -3.90 5.30 -12.33
CA PRO A 267 -4.25 5.81 -13.64
C PRO A 267 -3.75 7.26 -13.81
N GLU A 268 -2.74 7.46 -14.66
CA GLU A 268 -2.18 8.80 -14.91
C GLU A 268 -3.22 9.78 -15.46
N GLY A 269 -3.18 11.04 -15.00
CA GLY A 269 -4.08 12.10 -15.45
C GLY A 269 -5.44 12.11 -14.75
N LEU A 270 -5.63 11.31 -13.69
CA LEU A 270 -6.86 11.27 -12.91
C LEU A 270 -7.16 12.64 -12.26
N CYS A 271 -6.17 13.21 -11.57
CA CYS A 271 -6.24 14.56 -11.04
C CYS A 271 -4.84 15.12 -10.68
N PRO A 272 -4.66 16.46 -10.71
CA PRO A 272 -3.35 17.09 -10.49
C PRO A 272 -2.69 16.75 -9.15
N GLU A 273 -3.49 16.57 -8.10
CA GLU A 273 -2.97 16.25 -6.76
C GLU A 273 -2.41 14.83 -6.69
N ALA A 274 -3.18 13.83 -7.12
CA ALA A 274 -2.73 12.44 -7.14
C ALA A 274 -1.54 12.25 -8.11
N ASP A 275 -1.54 12.93 -9.27
CA ASP A 275 -0.41 12.93 -10.21
C ASP A 275 0.87 13.46 -9.57
N SER A 276 0.78 14.55 -8.81
CA SER A 276 1.93 15.13 -8.10
C SER A 276 2.50 14.17 -7.05
N ARG A 277 1.62 13.50 -6.28
CA ARG A 277 2.01 12.51 -5.27
C ARG A 277 2.63 11.26 -5.92
N ALA A 278 2.03 10.74 -6.98
CA ALA A 278 2.56 9.61 -7.74
C ALA A 278 3.96 9.93 -8.29
N LYS A 279 4.15 11.13 -8.85
CA LYS A 279 5.46 11.62 -9.33
C LYS A 279 6.50 11.69 -8.20
N TYR A 280 6.12 12.22 -7.04
CA TYR A 280 7.00 12.25 -5.86
C TYR A 280 7.43 10.84 -5.43
N ILE A 281 6.48 9.91 -5.33
CA ILE A 281 6.73 8.50 -4.94
C ILE A 281 7.67 7.83 -5.95
N ARG A 282 7.48 8.03 -7.25
CA ARG A 282 8.40 7.51 -8.29
C ARG A 282 9.82 8.03 -8.15
N GLY A 283 9.99 9.31 -7.79
CA GLY A 283 11.29 9.87 -7.43
C GLY A 283 11.94 9.12 -6.27
N LYS A 284 11.19 8.90 -5.17
CA LYS A 284 11.66 8.15 -4.00
C LYS A 284 11.98 6.68 -4.30
N LEU A 285 11.21 6.03 -5.15
CA LEU A 285 11.49 4.67 -5.61
C LEU A 285 12.83 4.58 -6.34
N THR A 286 13.16 5.60 -7.14
CA THR A 286 14.45 5.68 -7.84
C THR A 286 15.62 5.86 -6.85
N ASP A 287 15.49 6.81 -5.91
CA ASP A 287 16.49 7.03 -4.85
C ASP A 287 16.76 5.72 -4.05
N PHE A 288 15.68 4.97 -3.76
CA PHE A 288 15.78 3.71 -3.01
C PHE A 288 16.42 2.59 -3.82
N ASP A 289 16.17 2.49 -5.13
CA ASP A 289 16.80 1.45 -5.96
C ASP A 289 18.33 1.61 -6.00
N GLU A 290 18.82 2.85 -6.02
CA GLU A 290 20.26 3.13 -5.93
C GLU A 290 20.82 2.73 -4.56
N LEU A 291 20.10 3.08 -3.49
CA LEU A 291 20.48 2.73 -2.12
C LEU A 291 20.48 1.21 -1.89
N ASP A 292 19.45 0.51 -2.37
CA ASP A 292 19.29 -0.95 -2.25
C ASP A 292 20.38 -1.70 -3.00
N LYS A 293 20.75 -1.19 -4.19
CA LYS A 293 21.87 -1.71 -4.96
C LYS A 293 23.19 -1.53 -4.21
N ALA A 294 23.45 -0.36 -3.64
CA ALA A 294 24.66 -0.09 -2.87
C ALA A 294 24.74 -0.98 -1.62
N PHE A 295 23.65 -1.05 -0.86
CA PHE A 295 23.54 -1.89 0.33
C PHE A 295 23.73 -3.38 0.00
N SER A 296 23.10 -3.86 -1.07
CA SER A 296 23.25 -5.26 -1.51
C SER A 296 24.68 -5.57 -1.97
N ALA A 297 25.34 -4.63 -2.63
CA ALA A 297 26.73 -4.77 -3.04
C ALA A 297 27.66 -4.79 -1.82
N GLU A 298 27.42 -3.94 -0.82
CA GLU A 298 28.17 -3.94 0.43
C GLU A 298 27.97 -5.24 1.21
N LEU A 299 26.74 -5.75 1.30
CA LEU A 299 26.45 -7.03 1.94
C LEU A 299 27.12 -8.20 1.21
N ALA A 300 27.06 -8.22 -0.12
CA ALA A 300 27.73 -9.23 -0.93
C ALA A 300 29.25 -9.16 -0.78
N GLN A 301 29.83 -7.96 -0.72
CA GLN A 301 31.25 -7.77 -0.47
C GLN A 301 31.63 -8.19 0.95
N ALA A 302 30.83 -7.86 1.96
CA ALA A 302 31.04 -8.27 3.34
C ALA A 302 31.00 -9.80 3.46
N GLN A 303 30.06 -10.46 2.77
CA GLN A 303 29.97 -11.91 2.70
C GLN A 303 31.15 -12.53 1.94
N ALA A 304 31.60 -11.91 0.85
CA ALA A 304 32.78 -12.35 0.09
C ALA A 304 34.09 -12.17 0.88
N ASP A 305 34.14 -11.15 1.75
CA ASP A 305 35.25 -10.90 2.67
C ASP A 305 35.16 -11.77 3.93
N GLN A 306 34.04 -12.43 4.21
CA GLN A 306 33.86 -13.20 5.43
C GLN A 306 34.62 -14.51 5.34
N GLY A 307 35.55 -14.69 6.28
CA GLY A 307 36.22 -15.95 6.53
C GLY A 307 35.31 -16.99 7.19
N ASN A 308 35.85 -18.19 7.42
CA ASN A 308 35.10 -19.30 8.00
C ASN A 308 35.89 -19.97 9.11
N PHE A 309 35.20 -20.41 10.16
CA PHE A 309 35.78 -21.38 11.09
C PHE A 309 35.65 -22.78 10.50
N VAL A 310 36.76 -23.52 10.49
CA VAL A 310 36.81 -24.90 10.02
C VAL A 310 37.26 -25.78 11.18
N PHE A 311 36.51 -26.84 11.44
CA PHE A 311 36.81 -27.77 12.54
C PHE A 311 37.16 -29.16 12.02
N SER A 312 37.91 -29.91 12.82
CA SER A 312 38.40 -31.25 12.50
C SER A 312 38.54 -32.11 13.75
N ARG A 313 38.32 -33.42 13.62
CA ARG A 313 38.65 -34.42 14.66
C ARG A 313 40.14 -34.75 14.77
N SER A 314 40.92 -34.37 13.75
CA SER A 314 42.36 -34.63 13.66
C SER A 314 43.17 -33.33 13.69
N PRO A 315 44.42 -33.35 14.21
CA PRO A 315 45.29 -32.19 14.22
C PRO A 315 45.43 -31.54 12.84
N ILE A 316 45.23 -30.22 12.78
CA ILE A 316 45.35 -29.46 11.54
C ILE A 316 46.84 -29.17 11.27
N LYS A 317 47.42 -29.92 10.33
CA LYS A 317 48.83 -29.77 9.92
C LYS A 317 49.00 -28.83 8.72
N ASN A 318 48.00 -28.74 7.86
CA ASN A 318 47.96 -27.87 6.70
C ASN A 318 46.61 -27.13 6.69
N ALA A 319 46.64 -25.80 6.76
CA ALA A 319 45.46 -24.95 6.77
C ALA A 319 44.59 -25.11 5.51
N ASP A 320 45.21 -25.39 4.36
CA ASP A 320 44.51 -25.43 3.07
C ASP A 320 43.72 -26.74 2.88
N ALA A 321 44.19 -27.84 3.46
CA ALA A 321 43.67 -29.20 3.22
C ALA A 321 42.81 -29.77 4.35
N VAL A 322 42.14 -28.93 5.14
CA VAL A 322 41.29 -29.40 6.26
C VAL A 322 39.94 -29.86 5.74
N ALA A 323 39.61 -31.13 5.95
CA ALA A 323 38.26 -31.65 5.78
C ALA A 323 37.37 -31.09 6.89
N ALA A 324 36.49 -30.15 6.53
CA ALA A 324 35.59 -29.50 7.47
C ALA A 324 34.61 -30.50 8.09
N GLN A 325 34.47 -30.44 9.40
CA GLN A 325 33.45 -31.17 10.16
C GLN A 325 32.70 -30.17 11.03
N ASP A 326 31.37 -30.25 11.03
CA ASP A 326 30.50 -29.41 11.86
C ASP A 326 29.80 -30.21 12.95
N THR A 327 29.95 -31.55 12.97
CA THR A 327 29.24 -32.44 13.89
C THR A 327 30.22 -33.36 14.61
N PHE A 328 30.17 -33.31 15.93
CA PHE A 328 31.05 -33.99 16.88
C PHE A 328 30.24 -34.80 17.89
N THR A 329 30.89 -35.80 18.48
CA THR A 329 30.36 -36.55 19.62
C THR A 329 31.01 -36.04 20.90
N ALA A 330 30.30 -36.11 22.03
CA ALA A 330 30.87 -35.75 23.33
C ALA A 330 32.12 -36.59 23.62
N GLY A 331 33.24 -35.93 23.90
CA GLY A 331 34.55 -36.55 24.08
C GLY A 331 35.42 -36.64 22.81
N ASP A 332 34.92 -36.25 21.64
CA ASP A 332 35.76 -36.07 20.45
C ASP A 332 36.82 -34.99 20.71
N HIS A 333 38.01 -35.16 20.13
CA HIS A 333 38.96 -34.06 20.03
C HIS A 333 38.51 -33.08 18.95
N ILE A 334 38.58 -31.78 19.25
CA ILE A 334 38.10 -30.73 18.36
C ILE A 334 39.23 -29.73 18.11
N TYR A 335 39.78 -29.79 16.90
CA TYR A 335 40.76 -28.86 16.37
C TYR A 335 40.04 -27.81 15.53
N GLY A 336 40.52 -26.57 15.59
CA GLY A 336 39.87 -25.45 14.93
C GLY A 336 40.87 -24.56 14.21
N ILE A 337 40.47 -24.06 13.05
CA ILE A 337 41.20 -23.03 12.32
C ILE A 337 40.23 -21.97 11.83
N ILE A 338 40.58 -20.71 12.07
CA ILE A 338 39.88 -19.55 11.54
C ILE A 338 40.53 -19.25 10.20
N LYS A 339 39.84 -19.54 9.09
CA LYS A 339 40.27 -19.14 7.75
C LYS A 339 39.75 -17.74 7.47
N LEU A 340 40.63 -16.86 7.02
CA LEU A 340 40.34 -15.47 6.69
C LEU A 340 40.54 -15.27 5.19
N THR A 341 39.81 -14.32 4.63
CA THR A 341 39.97 -13.92 3.23
C THR A 341 41.18 -13.00 3.03
N ARG A 342 41.65 -12.37 4.12
CA ARG A 342 42.79 -11.46 4.16
C ARG A 342 43.65 -11.74 5.40
N PRO A 343 44.96 -11.42 5.37
CA PRO A 343 45.81 -11.51 6.54
C PRO A 343 45.31 -10.72 7.75
N LEU A 344 45.54 -11.22 8.96
CA LEU A 344 45.21 -10.50 10.20
C LEU A 344 45.89 -9.13 10.27
N ALA A 345 47.10 -9.01 9.73
CA ALA A 345 47.85 -7.78 9.65
C ALA A 345 47.17 -6.68 8.82
N GLU A 346 46.32 -7.06 7.87
CA GLU A 346 45.49 -6.14 7.08
C GLU A 346 44.15 -5.84 7.78
N ILE A 347 43.62 -6.78 8.57
CA ILE A 347 42.38 -6.58 9.32
C ILE A 347 42.61 -5.62 10.49
N TYR A 348 43.69 -5.81 11.24
CA TYR A 348 44.04 -5.07 12.45
C TYR A 348 45.11 -3.99 12.15
N GLU A 349 44.85 -3.16 11.14
CA GLU A 349 45.79 -2.12 10.73
C GLU A 349 46.26 -1.27 11.93
N LYS A 350 47.55 -0.89 11.94
CA LYS A 350 48.18 0.02 12.92
C LYS A 350 48.45 -0.59 14.30
N GLU A 351 48.02 -1.81 14.57
CA GLU A 351 48.39 -2.50 15.81
C GLU A 351 49.81 -3.09 15.73
N LYS A 352 50.55 -2.99 16.83
CA LYS A 352 51.85 -3.66 17.00
C LYS A 352 51.67 -5.11 17.43
N ASP A 353 50.66 -5.34 18.27
CA ASP A 353 50.24 -6.65 18.75
C ASP A 353 48.78 -6.88 18.34
N PHE A 354 48.49 -7.98 17.67
CA PHE A 354 47.16 -8.26 17.11
C PHE A 354 46.31 -8.98 18.14
N SER A 355 45.52 -8.23 18.92
CA SER A 355 44.58 -8.79 19.90
C SER A 355 43.30 -9.25 19.20
N VAL A 356 43.29 -10.52 18.81
CA VAL A 356 42.16 -11.16 18.15
C VAL A 356 41.10 -11.53 19.18
N ARG A 357 39.90 -10.99 19.03
CA ARG A 357 38.74 -11.34 19.85
C ARG A 357 37.86 -12.32 19.08
N VAL A 358 37.55 -13.45 19.70
CA VAL A 358 36.58 -14.43 19.21
C VAL A 358 35.42 -14.49 20.19
N ASN A 359 34.24 -14.06 19.75
CA ASN A 359 33.00 -14.28 20.47
C ASN A 359 32.60 -15.74 20.34
N VAL A 360 32.18 -16.33 21.46
CA VAL A 360 31.70 -17.73 21.50
C VAL A 360 30.36 -17.74 22.22
N ALA A 361 29.41 -18.51 21.68
CA ALA A 361 28.15 -18.79 22.34
C ALA A 361 27.83 -20.28 22.28
N ILE A 362 27.19 -20.80 23.33
CA ILE A 362 26.69 -22.17 23.41
C ILE A 362 25.17 -22.09 23.51
N ASP A 363 24.47 -22.74 22.58
CA ASP A 363 23.01 -22.69 22.44
C ASP A 363 22.46 -21.25 22.42
N GLY A 364 23.21 -20.35 21.78
CA GLY A 364 22.90 -18.92 21.68
C GLY A 364 23.21 -18.09 22.94
N ALA A 365 23.63 -18.72 24.05
CA ALA A 365 24.07 -18.01 25.25
C ALA A 365 25.56 -17.64 25.13
N PRO A 366 25.92 -16.34 25.16
CA PRO A 366 27.32 -15.94 25.06
C PRO A 366 28.10 -16.40 26.30
N ILE A 367 29.28 -16.96 26.06
CA ILE A 367 30.28 -17.19 27.11
C ILE A 367 31.33 -16.07 27.07
N HIS A 368 32.37 -16.17 27.90
CA HIS A 368 33.45 -15.19 27.88
C HIS A 368 34.12 -15.15 26.50
N ALA A 369 34.33 -13.95 25.96
CA ALA A 369 35.02 -13.79 24.69
C ALA A 369 36.48 -14.24 24.82
N GLN A 370 36.96 -14.94 23.80
CA GLN A 370 38.30 -15.50 23.77
C GLN A 370 39.24 -14.48 23.12
N PHE A 371 40.29 -14.08 23.82
CA PHE A 371 41.30 -13.16 23.30
C PHE A 371 42.60 -13.91 23.03
N VAL A 372 43.12 -13.72 21.83
CA VAL A 372 44.38 -14.27 21.36
C VAL A 372 45.23 -13.13 20.85
N THR A 373 46.30 -12.79 21.57
CA THR A 373 47.27 -11.78 21.16
C THR A 373 48.38 -12.42 20.36
N ILE A 374 48.56 -11.95 19.12
CA ILE A 374 49.64 -12.39 18.23
C ILE A 374 50.70 -11.28 18.19
N THR A 375 51.93 -11.59 18.55
CA THR A 375 53.05 -10.62 18.57
C THR A 375 54.00 -10.78 17.38
N SER A 376 53.96 -11.93 16.70
CA SER A 376 54.76 -12.14 15.47
C SER A 376 54.04 -11.64 14.24
N ARG A 377 54.72 -10.80 13.47
CA ARG A 377 54.22 -10.34 12.16
C ARG A 377 54.10 -11.49 11.16
N GLU A 378 54.92 -12.54 11.28
CA GLU A 378 54.80 -13.72 10.42
C GLU A 378 53.46 -14.42 10.62
N TYR A 379 53.01 -14.60 11.86
CA TYR A 379 51.68 -15.16 12.16
C TYR A 379 50.56 -14.23 11.67
N ALA A 380 50.72 -12.92 11.86
CA ALA A 380 49.71 -11.95 11.43
C ALA A 380 49.58 -11.83 9.90
N ASN A 381 50.63 -12.12 9.13
CA ASN A 381 50.59 -12.11 7.67
C ASN A 381 49.92 -13.37 7.08
N ARG A 382 49.50 -14.33 7.91
CA ARG A 382 48.74 -15.50 7.46
C ARG A 382 47.27 -15.13 7.31
N ASN A 383 46.62 -15.76 6.33
CA ASN A 383 45.18 -15.74 6.14
C ASN A 383 44.46 -16.80 7.00
N TYR A 384 45.08 -17.24 8.10
CA TYR A 384 44.46 -18.15 9.05
C TYR A 384 45.03 -18.01 10.46
N LEU A 385 44.24 -18.41 11.45
CA LEU A 385 44.64 -18.54 12.85
C LEU A 385 44.23 -19.91 13.39
N VAL A 386 45.18 -20.63 14.00
CA VAL A 386 44.85 -21.87 14.73
C VAL A 386 44.10 -21.50 16.01
N PHE A 387 42.92 -22.10 16.19
CA PHE A 387 42.01 -21.84 17.31
C PHE A 387 41.41 -23.17 17.76
N ASP A 388 42.22 -23.98 18.44
CA ASP A 388 41.78 -25.27 18.95
C ASP A 388 40.74 -25.12 20.07
N ILE A 389 39.82 -26.08 20.16
CA ILE A 389 38.69 -26.05 21.11
C ILE A 389 38.90 -27.09 22.20
N ALA A 390 39.09 -28.35 21.80
CA ALA A 390 39.31 -29.49 22.70
C ALA A 390 40.35 -30.45 22.09
N PRO A 391 41.59 -30.00 21.85
CA PRO A 391 42.61 -30.81 21.20
C PRO A 391 43.06 -31.95 22.12
N GLN A 392 43.61 -33.02 21.54
CA GLN A 392 44.35 -34.01 22.29
C GLN A 392 45.54 -33.35 23.01
N LEU A 393 45.80 -33.74 24.27
CA LEU A 393 46.83 -33.09 25.10
C LEU A 393 48.23 -33.12 24.47
N SER A 394 48.62 -34.21 23.80
CA SER A 394 49.92 -34.33 23.13
C SER A 394 50.07 -33.44 21.88
N GLU A 395 48.96 -32.93 21.37
CA GLU A 395 48.88 -32.07 20.19
C GLU A 395 48.56 -30.61 20.56
N LEU A 396 48.42 -30.32 21.85
CA LEU A 396 48.13 -28.98 22.36
C LEU A 396 49.34 -28.06 22.13
N LYS A 397 49.23 -27.19 21.13
CA LYS A 397 50.23 -26.14 20.86
C LYS A 397 49.94 -24.84 21.59
N ALA A 398 48.67 -24.60 21.94
CA ALA A 398 48.29 -23.44 22.73
C ALA A 398 49.13 -23.37 24.02
N TYR A 399 49.48 -22.15 24.42
CA TYR A 399 50.30 -21.85 25.61
C TYR A 399 51.80 -22.18 25.52
N SER A 400 52.26 -22.81 24.43
CA SER A 400 53.68 -23.13 24.23
C SER A 400 54.41 -22.18 23.27
N ASP A 401 53.67 -21.49 22.39
CA ASP A 401 54.24 -20.57 21.41
C ASP A 401 54.47 -19.17 22.03
N PRO A 402 55.71 -18.67 22.10
CA PRO A 402 55.99 -17.34 22.68
C PRO A 402 55.40 -16.18 21.87
N ASN A 403 54.98 -16.41 20.62
CA ASN A 403 54.40 -15.39 19.75
C ASN A 403 52.86 -15.31 19.85
N ILE A 404 52.23 -16.20 20.62
CA ILE A 404 50.79 -16.28 20.79
C ILE A 404 50.47 -16.30 22.29
N THR A 405 49.83 -15.26 22.77
CA THR A 405 49.38 -15.17 24.16
C THR A 405 47.87 -15.23 24.23
N TYR A 406 47.33 -16.12 25.05
CA TYR A 406 45.90 -16.18 25.32
C TYR A 406 45.56 -15.29 26.51
N GLY A 407 44.40 -14.64 26.45
CA GLY A 407 43.88 -13.87 27.57
C GLY A 407 43.46 -14.76 28.75
N LYS A 408 42.87 -14.14 29.77
CA LYS A 408 42.48 -14.81 31.01
C LYS A 408 41.09 -14.37 31.42
N SER A 409 40.27 -15.32 31.83
CA SER A 409 38.91 -15.07 32.33
C SER A 409 38.89 -14.90 33.84
N ASN A 410 39.82 -15.58 34.51
CA ASN A 410 40.12 -15.42 35.92
C ASN A 410 41.60 -15.80 36.17
N PRO A 411 42.13 -15.67 37.40
CA PRO A 411 43.55 -15.92 37.66
C PRO A 411 44.04 -17.33 37.33
N THR A 412 43.16 -18.33 37.32
CA THR A 412 43.50 -19.75 37.09
C THR A 412 43.11 -20.25 35.70
N THR A 413 42.17 -19.60 35.03
CA THR A 413 41.59 -20.01 33.75
C THR A 413 42.12 -19.12 32.63
N VAL A 414 42.88 -19.76 31.74
CA VAL A 414 43.41 -19.13 30.52
C VAL A 414 42.42 -19.39 29.39
N GLN A 415 42.18 -18.39 28.55
CA GLN A 415 41.32 -18.50 27.37
C GLN A 415 41.89 -19.50 26.35
N GLY A 416 41.07 -19.90 25.37
CA GLY A 416 41.37 -20.93 24.38
C GLY A 416 40.95 -22.33 24.86
N PRO A 417 41.68 -23.40 24.52
CA PRO A 417 41.32 -24.77 24.87
C PRO A 417 41.01 -25.02 26.35
N ASN A 418 41.72 -24.36 27.27
CA ASN A 418 41.53 -24.51 28.71
C ASN A 418 40.13 -24.06 29.16
N GLU A 419 39.72 -22.84 28.84
CA GLU A 419 38.37 -22.35 29.17
C GLU A 419 37.27 -23.05 28.35
N LEU A 420 37.50 -23.28 27.05
CA LEU A 420 36.49 -23.91 26.21
C LEU A 420 36.15 -25.32 26.73
N THR A 421 37.15 -26.13 27.12
CA THR A 421 36.90 -27.46 27.70
C THR A 421 36.21 -27.40 29.07
N ASP A 422 36.42 -26.35 29.88
CA ASP A 422 35.66 -26.14 31.12
C ASP A 422 34.17 -25.93 30.84
N HIS A 423 33.83 -25.08 29.86
CA HIS A 423 32.44 -24.89 29.43
C HIS A 423 31.84 -26.16 28.84
N LEU A 424 32.59 -26.87 27.98
CA LEU A 424 32.12 -28.14 27.41
C LEU A 424 31.85 -29.21 28.46
N GLY A 425 32.70 -29.30 29.50
CA GLY A 425 32.55 -30.28 30.58
C GLY A 425 31.32 -30.06 31.46
N LYS A 426 30.70 -28.88 31.41
CA LYS A 426 29.50 -28.51 32.18
C LYS A 426 28.19 -28.74 31.42
N LEU A 427 28.28 -29.13 30.14
CA LEU A 427 27.11 -29.41 29.32
C LEU A 427 26.35 -30.63 29.84
N GLN A 428 25.03 -30.58 29.69
CA GLN A 428 24.15 -31.68 30.04
C GLN A 428 24.08 -32.69 28.89
N PRO A 429 23.58 -33.92 29.11
CA PRO A 429 23.28 -34.86 28.04
C PRO A 429 22.38 -34.21 26.96
N GLY A 430 22.74 -34.36 25.69
CA GLY A 430 21.99 -33.78 24.58
C GLY A 430 22.84 -33.33 23.39
N SER A 431 22.27 -32.43 22.60
CA SER A 431 22.88 -31.82 21.41
C SER A 431 23.05 -30.33 21.63
N HIS A 432 24.28 -29.85 21.61
CA HIS A 432 24.62 -28.45 21.86
C HIS A 432 25.25 -27.82 20.62
N THR A 433 24.83 -26.60 20.29
CA THR A 433 25.39 -25.83 19.17
C THR A 433 26.32 -24.77 19.70
N ILE A 434 27.54 -24.71 19.14
CA ILE A 434 28.55 -23.75 19.51
C ILE A 434 28.82 -22.87 18.31
N THR A 435 28.63 -21.56 18.49
CA THR A 435 28.85 -20.56 17.44
C THR A 435 30.06 -19.71 17.76
N PHE A 436 30.85 -19.42 16.74
CA PHE A 436 32.05 -18.61 16.80
C PHE A 436 31.92 -17.43 15.85
N ASP A 437 32.36 -16.25 16.31
CA ASP A 437 32.37 -15.02 15.54
C ASP A 437 33.65 -14.24 15.84
N LEU A 438 34.32 -13.74 14.81
CA LEU A 438 35.50 -12.88 14.92
C LEU A 438 35.12 -11.45 14.55
N PRO A 439 34.63 -10.64 15.51
CA PRO A 439 34.24 -9.26 15.24
C PRO A 439 35.44 -8.31 15.31
N TYR A 440 35.45 -7.30 14.45
CA TYR A 440 36.33 -6.15 14.56
C TYR A 440 35.68 -4.91 13.94
N TYR A 441 35.57 -3.83 14.72
CA TYR A 441 34.90 -2.58 14.35
C TYR A 441 33.52 -2.76 13.68
N GLY A 442 32.66 -3.58 14.29
CA GLY A 442 31.28 -3.80 13.80
C GLY A 442 31.17 -4.78 12.62
N LYS A 443 32.28 -5.22 12.03
CA LYS A 443 32.31 -6.24 10.97
C LYS A 443 32.68 -7.62 11.53
N SER A 444 31.96 -8.66 11.12
CA SER A 444 32.35 -10.06 11.34
C SER A 444 33.33 -10.47 10.22
N TRP A 445 34.55 -10.83 10.58
CA TRP A 445 35.60 -11.22 9.63
C TRP A 445 35.72 -12.73 9.44
N ALA A 446 35.19 -13.51 10.37
CA ALA A 446 34.98 -14.93 10.21
C ALA A 446 33.85 -15.39 11.12
N SER A 447 33.07 -16.35 10.67
CA SER A 447 32.10 -17.02 11.52
C SER A 447 32.08 -18.52 11.26
N GLY A 448 31.51 -19.28 12.18
CA GLY A 448 31.22 -20.68 11.97
C GLY A 448 30.59 -21.31 13.19
N GLN A 449 30.12 -22.53 13.03
CA GLN A 449 29.44 -23.25 14.09
C GLN A 449 29.75 -24.73 14.01
N LEU A 450 29.64 -25.39 15.16
CA LEU A 450 29.63 -26.84 15.25
C LEU A 450 28.57 -27.31 16.24
N THR A 451 28.20 -28.59 16.14
CA THR A 451 27.29 -29.27 17.05
C THR A 451 28.01 -30.43 17.72
N ILE A 452 27.89 -30.53 19.04
CA ILE A 452 28.37 -31.68 19.81
C ILE A 452 27.15 -32.45 20.31
N LYS A 453 27.15 -33.79 20.14
CA LYS A 453 26.07 -34.68 20.58
C LYS A 453 26.62 -35.75 21.52
N GLY A 454 25.94 -36.00 22.63
CA GLY A 454 26.26 -37.15 23.47
C GLY A 454 25.58 -37.12 24.82
N ASP A 455 25.72 -38.23 25.53
CA ASP A 455 25.07 -38.44 26.82
C ASP A 455 26.00 -38.14 28.01
N ASP A 456 27.28 -37.89 27.75
CA ASP A 456 28.29 -37.64 28.77
C ASP A 456 29.40 -36.69 28.29
N TYR A 457 29.48 -35.51 28.90
CA TYR A 457 30.48 -34.48 28.60
C TYR A 457 31.67 -34.46 29.58
N ARG A 458 31.69 -35.35 30.59
CA ARG A 458 32.82 -35.50 31.54
C ARG A 458 34.19 -35.76 30.90
N PRO A 459 34.32 -36.38 29.70
CA PRO A 459 35.61 -36.41 29.00
C PRO A 459 36.24 -35.02 28.83
N TYR A 460 35.44 -33.97 28.59
CA TYR A 460 35.95 -32.61 28.48
C TYR A 460 36.37 -32.02 29.84
N THR A 461 35.69 -32.39 30.94
CA THR A 461 36.15 -32.03 32.30
C THR A 461 37.54 -32.60 32.58
N ARG A 462 37.78 -33.88 32.26
CA ARG A 462 39.10 -34.50 32.43
C ARG A 462 40.17 -33.87 31.54
N LEU A 463 39.80 -33.52 30.31
CA LEU A 463 40.69 -32.81 29.40
C LEU A 463 41.00 -31.40 29.93
N HIS A 464 40.01 -30.67 30.43
CA HIS A 464 40.18 -29.37 31.07
C HIS A 464 41.18 -29.46 32.23
N GLU A 465 40.99 -30.40 33.16
CA GLU A 465 41.89 -30.63 34.30
C GLU A 465 43.33 -30.91 33.85
N ALA A 466 43.49 -31.72 32.81
CA ALA A 466 44.80 -32.03 32.23
C ALA A 466 45.46 -30.81 31.56
N ILE A 467 44.69 -30.03 30.80
CA ILE A 467 45.18 -28.78 30.17
C ILE A 467 45.53 -27.76 31.27
N ALA A 468 44.66 -27.54 32.25
CA ALA A 468 44.89 -26.62 33.35
C ALA A 468 46.16 -27.00 34.14
N SER A 469 46.38 -28.29 34.39
CA SER A 469 47.60 -28.80 35.00
C SER A 469 48.84 -28.51 34.14
N GLY A 470 48.75 -28.71 32.83
CA GLY A 470 49.81 -28.37 31.87
C GLY A 470 50.11 -26.87 31.83
N VAL A 471 49.08 -26.02 31.85
CA VAL A 471 49.20 -24.56 31.92
C VAL A 471 49.88 -24.12 33.21
N VAL A 472 49.53 -24.73 34.35
CA VAL A 472 50.21 -24.48 35.63
C VAL A 472 51.66 -24.96 35.57
N ALA A 473 51.92 -26.12 34.95
CA ALA A 473 53.26 -26.68 34.81
C ALA A 473 54.17 -25.88 33.86
N ALA A 474 53.61 -25.13 32.91
CA ALA A 474 54.36 -24.21 32.06
C ALA A 474 54.51 -22.79 32.65
N ARG A 475 53.75 -22.47 33.71
CA ARG A 475 53.71 -21.13 34.29
C ARG A 475 55.06 -20.77 34.92
N THR A 476 55.61 -19.63 34.51
CA THR A 476 56.79 -19.00 35.10
C THR A 476 56.39 -17.77 35.91
N LEU A 477 57.32 -17.25 36.71
CA LEU A 477 57.10 -16.03 37.44
C LEU A 477 57.11 -14.84 36.46
N PRO A 478 56.13 -13.92 36.49
CA PRO A 478 56.15 -12.74 35.65
C PRO A 478 57.47 -11.97 35.80
N PRO A 479 58.13 -11.58 34.69
CA PRO A 479 59.43 -10.95 34.74
C PRO A 479 59.35 -9.59 35.43
N ALA A 480 60.47 -9.15 36.01
CA ALA A 480 60.57 -7.82 36.60
C ALA A 480 60.60 -6.76 35.48
N GLY A 481 59.66 -5.83 35.53
CA GLY A 481 59.64 -4.62 34.70
C GLY A 481 60.67 -3.59 35.14
N MET A 482 61.00 -3.57 36.44
CA MET A 482 62.07 -2.75 37.02
C MET A 482 62.87 -3.53 38.07
N LYS A 483 64.15 -3.16 38.25
CA LYS A 483 65.05 -3.70 39.28
C LYS A 483 65.45 -2.58 40.24
N ASP A 484 64.76 -2.50 41.38
CA ASP A 484 65.08 -1.58 42.47
C ASP A 484 65.10 -2.35 43.79
N GLU A 485 66.31 -2.65 44.28
CA GLU A 485 66.51 -3.45 45.49
C GLU A 485 66.00 -2.75 46.75
N HIS A 486 66.01 -1.43 46.79
CA HIS A 486 65.54 -0.68 47.97
C HIS A 486 64.01 -0.77 48.07
N ILE A 487 63.30 -0.50 46.97
CA ILE A 487 61.85 -0.64 46.90
C ILE A 487 61.45 -2.10 47.14
N ALA A 488 62.13 -3.07 46.52
CA ALA A 488 61.84 -4.49 46.70
C ALA A 488 62.00 -4.93 48.16
N LYS A 489 63.02 -4.44 48.88
CA LYS A 489 63.20 -4.71 50.31
C LYS A 489 62.05 -4.15 51.15
N SER A 490 61.61 -2.93 50.86
CA SER A 490 60.45 -2.31 51.53
C SER A 490 59.16 -3.10 51.27
N MET A 491 58.91 -3.51 50.02
CA MET A 491 57.77 -4.36 49.65
C MET A 491 57.78 -5.70 50.39
N ARG A 492 58.92 -6.38 50.49
CA ARG A 492 59.04 -7.64 51.25
C ARG A 492 58.74 -7.46 52.74
N SER A 493 59.16 -6.33 53.33
CA SER A 493 58.84 -6.00 54.73
C SER A 493 57.33 -5.82 54.92
N LEU A 494 56.67 -5.09 54.02
CA LEU A 494 55.22 -4.91 54.04
C LEU A 494 54.47 -6.23 53.88
N LEU A 495 54.92 -7.12 53.00
CA LEU A 495 54.33 -8.46 52.83
C LEU A 495 54.46 -9.30 54.10
N LYS A 496 55.63 -9.28 54.73
CA LYS A 496 55.84 -9.98 56.01
C LYS A 496 54.87 -9.47 57.09
N ASN A 497 54.70 -8.15 57.17
CA ASN A 497 53.73 -7.55 58.10
C ASN A 497 52.28 -7.91 57.76
N ALA A 498 51.99 -8.15 56.48
CA ALA A 498 50.69 -8.63 56.00
C ALA A 498 50.50 -10.15 56.13
N GLY A 499 51.37 -10.85 56.87
CA GLY A 499 51.24 -12.28 57.16
C GLY A 499 51.78 -13.21 56.07
N TRP A 500 52.63 -12.71 55.17
CA TRP A 500 53.31 -13.58 54.21
C TRP A 500 54.47 -14.31 54.85
N ASP A 501 54.30 -15.61 55.03
CA ASP A 501 55.39 -16.50 55.43
C ASP A 501 56.24 -16.89 54.22
N ASN A 502 57.57 -16.86 54.37
CA ASN A 502 58.53 -17.41 53.40
C ASN A 502 58.41 -16.85 51.97
N VAL A 503 58.41 -15.51 51.81
CA VAL A 503 58.52 -14.86 50.50
C VAL A 503 59.87 -15.21 49.86
N TYR A 504 59.83 -16.12 48.89
CA TYR A 504 61.00 -16.60 48.15
C TYR A 504 61.52 -15.51 47.22
N ARG A 505 60.66 -14.95 46.37
CA ARG A 505 61.04 -13.96 45.35
C ARG A 505 59.98 -12.88 45.20
N LEU A 506 60.42 -11.67 44.85
CA LEU A 506 59.54 -10.56 44.50
C LEU A 506 60.06 -9.93 43.21
N ASN A 507 59.21 -9.88 42.19
CA ASN A 507 59.50 -9.19 40.93
C ASN A 507 58.58 -7.97 40.83
N ILE A 508 59.13 -6.76 40.75
CA ILE A 508 58.32 -5.56 40.46
C ILE A 508 57.97 -5.61 38.98
N THR A 509 56.70 -5.86 38.66
CA THR A 509 56.25 -6.13 37.28
C THR A 509 56.05 -4.87 36.45
N ASP A 510 55.75 -3.76 37.11
CA ASP A 510 55.68 -2.47 36.43
C ASP A 510 57.08 -1.94 36.07
N LYS A 511 57.16 -1.20 34.96
CA LYS A 511 58.40 -0.57 34.48
C LYS A 511 58.70 0.78 35.15
N ASP A 512 57.66 1.43 35.66
CA ASP A 512 57.72 2.71 36.37
C ASP A 512 56.47 2.87 37.24
N TRP A 513 56.43 3.91 38.06
CA TRP A 513 55.29 4.28 38.88
C TRP A 513 54.08 4.69 38.03
N TRP A 514 52.95 4.05 38.28
CA TRP A 514 51.67 4.54 37.78
C TRP A 514 51.17 5.69 38.64
N ILE A 515 50.74 6.78 38.00
CA ILE A 515 50.23 7.98 38.67
C ILE A 515 48.71 7.95 38.71
N GLU A 516 48.14 7.95 39.90
CA GLU A 516 46.71 8.09 40.13
C GLU A 516 46.38 9.56 40.42
N ARG A 517 45.42 10.10 39.66
CA ARG A 517 44.93 11.47 39.82
C ARG A 517 43.51 11.46 40.35
N VAL A 518 43.11 12.54 41.03
CA VAL A 518 41.79 12.62 41.69
C VAL A 518 40.63 12.41 40.71
N ASN A 519 40.66 13.03 39.53
CA ASN A 519 39.59 13.01 38.51
C ASN A 519 40.16 13.06 37.06
N GLY A 520 41.12 12.18 36.71
CA GLY A 520 41.65 12.08 35.34
C GLY A 520 42.73 13.11 34.96
N GLY A 521 43.06 13.17 33.67
CA GLY A 521 44.37 13.53 33.11
C GLY A 521 45.05 14.80 33.64
N ASN A 522 44.30 15.87 33.91
CA ASN A 522 44.85 17.16 34.33
C ASN A 522 44.61 17.51 35.81
N THR A 523 44.17 16.57 36.64
CA THR A 523 43.85 16.82 38.05
C THR A 523 45.03 16.53 38.98
N PRO A 524 45.05 17.05 40.22
CA PRO A 524 46.12 16.78 41.17
C PRO A 524 46.41 15.29 41.32
N VAL A 525 47.70 14.96 41.48
CA VAL A 525 48.13 13.59 41.79
C VAL A 525 47.64 13.24 43.18
N LYS A 526 46.88 12.15 43.29
CA LYS A 526 46.38 11.60 44.55
C LYS A 526 47.40 10.65 45.17
N SER A 527 47.95 9.77 44.33
CA SER A 527 48.80 8.66 44.74
C SER A 527 49.63 8.20 43.55
N ARG A 528 50.61 7.35 43.82
CA ARG A 528 51.27 6.54 42.81
C ARG A 528 51.34 5.09 43.27
N TYR A 529 51.43 4.16 42.35
CA TYR A 529 51.55 2.75 42.69
C TYR A 529 52.53 1.97 41.81
N LEU A 530 52.97 0.83 42.36
CA LEU A 530 53.69 -0.23 41.66
C LEU A 530 53.01 -1.56 41.92
N ALA A 531 52.83 -2.35 40.88
CA ALA A 531 52.50 -3.76 40.95
C ALA A 531 53.79 -4.59 41.01
N ALA A 532 53.79 -5.56 41.92
CA ALA A 532 54.81 -6.60 41.99
C ALA A 532 54.13 -7.97 42.10
N VAL A 533 54.88 -9.00 41.74
CA VAL A 533 54.49 -10.38 42.00
C VAL A 533 55.36 -10.92 43.11
N ALA A 534 54.71 -11.35 44.19
CA ALA A 534 55.35 -11.97 45.34
C ALA A 534 55.13 -13.48 45.29
N LEU A 535 56.22 -14.23 45.19
CA LEU A 535 56.28 -15.68 45.21
C LEU A 535 56.60 -16.15 46.63
N ALA A 536 55.79 -17.05 47.16
CA ALA A 536 55.96 -17.63 48.49
C ALA A 536 55.75 -19.14 48.49
N LYS A 537 56.21 -19.78 49.57
CA LYS A 537 56.09 -21.22 49.80
C LYS A 537 55.06 -21.48 50.91
N LYS A 538 54.07 -22.32 50.63
CA LYS A 538 53.08 -22.78 51.61
C LYS A 538 53.69 -23.75 52.61
N SER A 539 52.97 -23.98 53.71
CA SER A 539 53.33 -24.97 54.73
C SER A 539 53.38 -26.40 54.20
N ASP A 540 52.55 -26.73 53.20
CA ASP A 540 52.56 -28.03 52.49
C ASP A 540 53.74 -28.22 51.52
N GLY A 541 54.58 -27.19 51.37
CA GLY A 541 55.75 -27.20 50.49
C GLY A 541 55.50 -26.75 49.06
N SER A 542 54.25 -26.53 48.65
CA SER A 542 53.88 -25.99 47.34
C SER A 542 54.22 -24.50 47.22
N TYR A 543 54.38 -24.01 45.99
CA TYR A 543 54.68 -22.61 45.70
C TYR A 543 53.49 -21.94 45.03
N PHE A 544 53.29 -20.67 45.36
CA PHE A 544 52.31 -19.80 44.72
C PHE A 544 52.85 -18.39 44.63
N TYR A 545 52.28 -17.59 43.72
CA TYR A 545 52.48 -16.16 43.75
C TYR A 545 51.15 -15.41 43.80
N LYS A 546 51.16 -14.19 44.34
CA LYS A 546 50.06 -13.22 44.19
C LYS A 546 50.58 -11.97 43.50
N LYS A 547 49.72 -11.31 42.73
CA LYS A 547 49.95 -9.92 42.32
C LYS A 547 49.64 -9.02 43.51
N CYS A 548 50.58 -8.18 43.89
CA CYS A 548 50.47 -7.25 45.00
C CYS A 548 50.64 -5.82 44.47
N THR A 549 49.79 -4.91 44.91
CA THR A 549 49.89 -3.50 44.56
C THR A 549 50.33 -2.70 45.78
N PHE A 550 51.33 -1.84 45.59
CA PHE A 550 51.88 -1.00 46.63
C PHE A 550 51.73 0.46 46.25
N HIS A 551 51.16 1.26 47.15
CA HIS A 551 50.83 2.67 46.92
C HIS A 551 51.71 3.59 47.76
N GLN A 552 51.89 4.81 47.27
CA GLN A 552 52.35 5.97 48.03
C GLN A 552 51.40 7.13 47.78
N ASP A 553 50.82 7.67 48.84
CA ASP A 553 49.93 8.81 48.74
C ASP A 553 50.72 10.10 48.52
N LYS A 554 50.13 11.04 47.80
CA LYS A 554 50.70 12.38 47.62
C LYS A 554 50.51 13.17 48.91
N LEU A 555 51.61 13.67 49.48
CA LEU A 555 51.56 14.49 50.69
C LEU A 555 51.33 15.97 50.34
N ILE A 556 50.79 16.71 51.31
CA ILE A 556 50.60 18.18 51.21
C ILE A 556 51.93 18.90 50.94
N THR A 557 53.05 18.32 51.39
CA THR A 557 54.42 18.83 51.16
C THR A 557 54.88 18.72 49.70
N GLY A 558 54.10 18.08 48.83
CA GLY A 558 54.49 17.80 47.44
C GLY A 558 55.33 16.52 47.29
N GLY A 559 55.75 15.87 48.38
CA GLY A 559 56.40 14.57 48.36
C GLY A 559 55.42 13.40 48.21
N PHE A 560 55.95 12.18 48.12
CA PHE A 560 55.17 10.95 48.26
C PHE A 560 55.41 10.35 49.64
N GLY A 561 54.35 9.84 50.26
CA GLY A 561 54.38 9.25 51.58
C GLY A 561 55.04 7.87 51.63
N GLU A 562 54.89 7.20 52.76
CA GLU A 562 55.41 5.84 52.94
C GLU A 562 54.72 4.85 51.99
N LEU A 563 55.47 3.83 51.61
CA LEU A 563 54.95 2.72 50.81
C LEU A 563 54.05 1.86 51.68
N TYR A 564 52.86 1.51 51.19
CA TYR A 564 51.97 0.56 51.84
C TYR A 564 51.40 -0.46 50.85
N LEU A 565 51.10 -1.66 51.33
CA LEU A 565 50.44 -2.71 50.55
C LEU A 565 48.93 -2.41 50.51
N SER A 566 48.43 -2.03 49.34
CA SER A 566 47.03 -1.62 49.16
C SER A 566 46.13 -2.77 48.68
N HIS A 567 46.70 -3.72 47.93
CA HIS A 567 45.94 -4.81 47.34
C HIS A 567 46.75 -6.09 47.18
N GLN A 568 46.09 -7.23 47.32
CA GLN A 568 46.61 -8.56 47.08
C GLN A 568 45.61 -9.34 46.24
N GLY A 569 46.05 -9.86 45.10
CA GLY A 569 45.25 -10.71 44.23
C GLY A 569 45.14 -12.14 44.74
N GLU A 570 44.48 -12.99 43.95
CA GLU A 570 44.32 -14.41 44.24
C GLU A 570 45.64 -15.19 44.16
N GLU A 571 45.66 -16.35 44.81
CA GLU A 571 46.78 -17.29 44.74
C GLU A 571 46.88 -17.94 43.38
N VAL A 572 48.05 -17.82 42.78
CA VAL A 572 48.37 -18.43 41.50
C VAL A 572 49.40 -19.54 41.75
N PRO A 573 49.04 -20.82 41.62
CA PRO A 573 49.99 -21.92 41.83
C PRO A 573 51.09 -21.88 40.77
N ILE A 574 52.32 -22.24 41.18
CA ILE A 574 53.48 -22.35 40.30
C ILE A 574 54.32 -23.57 40.69
N ASN A 575 54.79 -24.31 39.69
CA ASN A 575 55.65 -25.47 39.91
C ASN A 575 57.04 -25.05 40.40
N LYS A 576 57.62 -25.84 41.30
CA LYS A 576 58.93 -25.57 41.90
C LYS A 576 60.02 -25.42 40.83
N GLU A 577 59.93 -26.16 39.73
CA GLU A 577 60.89 -26.15 38.62
C GLU A 577 60.87 -24.83 37.82
N ASN A 578 59.85 -23.97 38.02
CA ASN A 578 59.66 -22.73 37.29
C ASN A 578 59.85 -21.47 38.14
N ILE A 579 60.13 -21.58 39.44
CA ILE A 579 60.24 -20.42 40.34
C ILE A 579 61.43 -19.49 40.01
N ASP A 580 62.45 -20.04 39.35
CA ASP A 580 63.67 -19.34 38.96
C ASP A 580 63.78 -19.07 37.45
N LYS A 581 62.85 -19.61 36.65
CA LYS A 581 62.69 -19.28 35.22
C LYS A 581 62.02 -17.92 35.08
#